data_AF-A0A5Q0H6F0-F1
#
_entry.id   AF-A0A5Q0H6F0-F1
#
_cell.length_a   1.000
_cell.length_b   1.000
_cell.length_c   1.000
_cell.angle_alpha   90.00
_cell.angle_beta   90.00
_cell.angle_gamma   90.00
#
_symmetry.space_group_name_H-M   'P 1'
#
loop_
_entity.id
_entity.type
_entity.pdbx_description
1 polymer ?
#
loop_
_entity_poly.entity_id
_entity_poly.type
_entity_poly.pdbx_seq_one_letter_code
_entity_poly.pdbx_strand_id
1 'polypeptide(L)'
;MTGVSRRAVLAGGAGAVLWVGAGRAEAARWTGRRSANGWPVLDEVPVHRIEGSDVDVPLRGGDVAAVLLHVARRFHYEIDALRAGEVVGHTRDREVAAPYESNHLSGTAIAIRPRAYPVGVAGGLFPHELAVVHAVVAELDHAVAWGGDEGTPKEGHFHIAVPPNRLAAVAARVRAWDAAPGRGAGAVFAGPG
;
A
#
# COMPACT_ATOMS: atom_id res chain seq x y z
N MET A 1 67.95 28.19 12.81
CA MET A 1 67.40 27.11 13.65
C MET A 1 66.00 27.57 14.04
N THR A 2 65.01 27.35 13.17
CA THR A 2 64.04 26.21 13.15
C THR A 2 62.80 26.46 14.03
N GLY A 3 61.63 26.49 13.38
CA GLY A 3 60.29 26.48 13.98
C GLY A 3 59.56 27.82 13.78
N VAL A 4 58.29 27.92 13.36
CA VAL A 4 57.16 26.99 13.43
C VAL A 4 56.09 27.34 12.37
N SER A 5 55.51 26.28 11.78
CA SER A 5 54.18 26.07 11.19
C SER A 5 53.45 27.13 10.36
N ARG A 6 53.23 26.78 9.09
CA ARG A 6 52.00 27.08 8.33
C ARG A 6 51.56 25.83 7.57
N ARG A 7 50.38 25.29 7.89
CA ARG A 7 49.52 24.43 7.05
C ARG A 7 48.21 24.23 7.82
N ALA A 8 47.24 25.10 7.58
CA ALA A 8 46.15 24.90 6.61
C ALA A 8 45.14 23.87 7.13
N VAL A 9 44.18 24.39 7.90
CA VAL A 9 42.94 23.71 8.26
C VAL A 9 42.05 23.69 7.01
N LEU A 10 41.79 22.51 6.47
CA LEU A 10 40.70 22.27 5.54
C LEU A 10 39.72 21.32 6.23
N ALA A 11 38.80 21.92 6.98
CA ALA A 11 37.60 21.26 7.47
C ALA A 11 36.64 21.09 6.28
N GLY A 12 36.70 19.93 5.63
CA GLY A 12 35.70 19.52 4.63
C GLY A 12 34.38 19.26 5.34
N GLY A 13 33.37 20.08 5.00
CA GLY A 13 32.06 20.09 5.62
C GLY A 13 31.36 18.73 5.57
N ALA A 14 30.91 18.27 6.74
CA ALA A 14 29.92 17.23 6.85
C ALA A 14 28.62 17.70 6.17
N GLY A 15 28.20 17.00 5.12
CA GLY A 15 26.87 17.17 4.54
C GLY A 15 25.83 16.78 5.60
N ALA A 16 25.19 17.78 6.19
CA ALA A 16 24.02 17.56 7.02
C ALA A 16 22.88 17.14 6.09
N VAL A 17 22.59 15.84 6.04
CA VAL A 17 21.33 15.33 5.53
C VAL A 17 20.27 15.82 6.51
N LEU A 18 19.53 16.86 6.12
CA LEU A 18 18.37 17.33 6.86
C LEU A 18 17.32 16.22 6.81
N TRP A 19 17.27 15.39 7.85
CA TRP A 19 16.09 14.61 8.15
C TRP A 19 14.97 15.60 8.41
N VAL A 20 14.12 15.81 7.40
CA VAL A 20 12.83 16.47 7.59
C VAL A 20 12.08 15.58 8.58
N GLY A 21 12.05 16.00 9.83
CA GLY A 21 11.30 15.31 10.86
C GLY A 21 9.86 15.17 10.38
N ALA A 22 9.38 13.93 10.29
CA ALA A 22 7.98 13.64 10.07
C ALA A 22 7.19 14.33 11.19
N GLY A 23 6.58 15.48 10.88
CA GLY A 23 5.54 16.03 11.72
C GLY A 23 4.50 14.93 11.86
N ARG A 24 4.22 14.49 13.10
CA ARG A 24 3.09 13.61 13.34
C ARG A 24 1.87 14.34 12.81
N ALA A 25 1.29 13.86 11.72
CA ALA A 25 0.00 14.35 11.28
C ALA A 25 -0.96 14.18 12.46
N GLU A 26 -1.52 15.29 12.93
CA GLU A 26 -2.45 15.27 14.04
C GLU A 26 -3.69 14.48 13.59
N ALA A 27 -4.01 13.40 14.31
CA ALA A 27 -5.17 12.59 13.99
C ALA A 27 -6.42 13.46 14.08
N ALA A 28 -7.21 13.45 13.01
CA ALA A 28 -8.46 14.19 12.93
C ALA A 28 -9.63 13.22 12.79
N ARG A 29 -10.73 13.52 13.46
CA ARG A 29 -11.94 12.71 13.37
C ARG A 29 -12.66 12.91 12.04
N TRP A 30 -12.83 11.85 11.27
CA TRP A 30 -13.59 11.83 10.02
C TRP A 30 -15.10 11.92 10.26
N THR A 31 -15.70 13.04 9.85
CA THR A 31 -17.14 13.31 10.00
C THR A 31 -17.97 12.97 8.74
N GLY A 32 -17.31 12.65 7.63
CA GLY A 32 -17.97 12.33 6.36
C GLY A 32 -18.80 11.03 6.41
N ARG A 33 -19.91 11.02 5.65
CA ARG A 33 -20.69 9.81 5.34
C ARG A 33 -20.09 9.00 4.17
N ARG A 34 -19.17 9.61 3.44
CA ARG A 34 -18.34 8.98 2.40
C ARG A 34 -16.88 9.08 2.81
N SER A 35 -16.08 8.10 2.43
CA SER A 35 -14.61 8.14 2.52
C SER A 35 -14.01 9.07 1.48
N ALA A 36 -12.72 9.35 1.57
CA ALA A 36 -12.01 10.24 0.66
C ALA A 36 -12.10 9.79 -0.82
N ASN A 37 -12.10 8.49 -1.08
CA ASN A 37 -12.32 7.93 -2.42
C ASN A 37 -13.81 7.89 -2.85
N GLY A 38 -14.71 8.54 -2.10
CA GLY A 38 -16.10 8.73 -2.46
C GLY A 38 -17.04 7.56 -2.14
N TRP A 39 -16.56 6.47 -1.54
CA TRP A 39 -17.42 5.33 -1.20
C TRP A 39 -18.21 5.56 0.10
N PRO A 40 -19.45 5.05 0.23
CA PRO A 40 -20.19 5.14 1.49
C PRO A 40 -19.43 4.46 2.63
N VAL A 41 -19.34 5.14 3.77
CA VAL A 41 -18.87 4.53 5.02
C VAL A 41 -19.84 3.42 5.42
N LEU A 42 -19.30 2.29 5.89
CA LEU A 42 -20.08 1.13 6.31
C LEU A 42 -19.86 0.86 7.78
N ASP A 43 -20.90 0.36 8.45
CA ASP A 43 -20.77 -0.13 9.82
C ASP A 43 -20.20 -1.55 9.84
N GLU A 44 -20.50 -2.37 8.83
CA GLU A 44 -20.09 -3.77 8.77
C GLU A 44 -19.70 -4.17 7.35
N VAL A 45 -18.75 -5.11 7.27
CA VAL A 45 -18.28 -5.72 6.03
C VAL A 45 -17.95 -7.20 6.25
N PRO A 46 -18.02 -8.05 5.21
CA PRO A 46 -17.57 -9.43 5.30
C PRO A 46 -16.05 -9.53 5.54
N VAL A 47 -15.64 -10.66 6.13
CA VAL A 47 -14.23 -11.04 6.31
C VAL A 47 -13.82 -11.98 5.18
N HIS A 48 -12.63 -11.73 4.64
CA HIS A 48 -12.08 -12.50 3.53
C HIS A 48 -10.69 -13.04 3.87
N ARG A 49 -10.45 -14.31 3.52
CA ARG A 49 -9.13 -14.94 3.61
C ARG A 49 -8.23 -14.44 2.47
N ILE A 50 -7.00 -14.04 2.80
CA ILE A 50 -5.96 -13.78 1.82
C ILE A 50 -5.37 -15.12 1.37
N GLU A 51 -5.61 -15.47 0.11
CA GLU A 51 -5.12 -16.68 -0.53
C GLU A 51 -3.59 -16.84 -0.35
N GLY A 52 -3.16 -18.06 -0.05
CA GLY A 52 -1.75 -18.37 0.22
C GLY A 52 -1.30 -18.13 1.66
N SER A 53 -2.14 -17.53 2.49
CA SER A 53 -1.83 -17.22 3.90
C SER A 53 -2.94 -17.67 4.86
N ASP A 54 -2.68 -17.53 6.16
CA ASP A 54 -3.67 -17.68 7.23
C ASP A 54 -4.29 -16.35 7.69
N VAL A 55 -4.12 -15.29 6.89
CA VAL A 55 -4.54 -13.93 7.26
C VAL A 55 -5.94 -13.64 6.73
N ASP A 56 -6.83 -13.27 7.64
CA ASP A 56 -8.18 -12.79 7.35
C ASP A 56 -8.24 -11.26 7.42
N VAL A 57 -8.96 -10.63 6.49
CA VAL A 57 -9.09 -9.17 6.40
C VAL A 57 -10.56 -8.76 6.13
N PRO A 58 -11.13 -7.83 6.93
CA PRO A 58 -12.48 -7.32 6.69
C PRO A 58 -12.47 -6.34 5.51
N LEU A 59 -13.25 -6.59 4.47
CA LEU A 59 -13.33 -5.74 3.27
C LEU A 59 -14.75 -5.63 2.75
N ARG A 60 -15.05 -4.50 2.09
CA ARG A 60 -16.26 -4.41 1.29
C ARG A 60 -16.24 -5.53 0.25
N GLY A 61 -17.29 -6.36 0.25
CA GLY A 61 -17.39 -7.50 -0.64
C GLY A 61 -17.47 -7.14 -2.13
N GLY A 62 -17.55 -8.17 -2.96
CA GLY A 62 -17.67 -8.03 -4.42
C GLY A 62 -16.35 -7.60 -5.06
N ASP A 63 -16.42 -6.63 -5.98
CA ASP A 63 -15.28 -6.21 -6.79
C ASP A 63 -14.15 -5.58 -5.98
N VAL A 64 -14.48 -4.91 -4.87
CA VAL A 64 -13.49 -4.32 -3.97
C VAL A 64 -12.65 -5.40 -3.30
N ALA A 65 -13.29 -6.41 -2.70
CA ALA A 65 -12.60 -7.54 -2.10
C ALA A 65 -11.74 -8.27 -3.13
N ALA A 66 -12.26 -8.56 -4.32
CA ALA A 66 -11.50 -9.26 -5.37
C ALA A 66 -10.18 -8.52 -5.71
N VAL A 67 -10.24 -7.20 -5.90
CA VAL A 67 -9.07 -6.41 -6.27
C VAL A 67 -8.08 -6.24 -5.11
N LEU A 68 -8.55 -5.93 -3.90
CA LEU A 68 -7.65 -5.74 -2.75
C LEU A 68 -7.03 -7.04 -2.25
N LEU A 69 -7.74 -8.17 -2.35
CA LEU A 69 -7.18 -9.50 -2.03
C LEU A 69 -6.08 -9.88 -3.02
N HIS A 70 -6.23 -9.53 -4.30
CA HIS A 70 -5.17 -9.71 -5.29
C HIS A 70 -3.90 -8.93 -4.91
N VAL A 71 -4.03 -7.66 -4.50
CA VAL A 71 -2.89 -6.86 -4.02
C VAL A 71 -2.21 -7.53 -2.82
N ALA A 72 -3.00 -7.94 -1.82
CA ALA A 72 -2.46 -8.60 -0.62
C ALA A 72 -1.75 -9.92 -0.94
N ARG A 73 -2.30 -10.71 -1.87
CA ARG A 73 -1.68 -11.96 -2.36
C ARG A 73 -0.37 -11.71 -3.09
N ARG A 74 -0.31 -10.71 -3.97
CA ARG A 74 0.93 -10.33 -4.67
C ARG A 74 2.00 -9.88 -3.67
N PHE A 75 1.64 -9.06 -2.69
CA PHE A 75 2.54 -8.69 -1.60
C PHE A 75 3.06 -9.91 -0.85
N HIS A 76 2.17 -10.83 -0.47
CA HIS A 76 2.51 -12.05 0.27
C HIS A 76 3.56 -12.92 -0.45
N TYR A 77 3.42 -13.07 -1.77
CA TYR A 77 4.30 -13.95 -2.54
C TYR A 77 5.58 -13.30 -3.05
N GLU A 78 5.56 -12.00 -3.35
CA GLU A 78 6.67 -11.33 -4.05
C GLU A 78 7.46 -10.36 -3.19
N ILE A 79 6.93 -9.94 -2.04
CA ILE A 79 7.61 -9.02 -1.12
C ILE A 79 7.97 -9.76 0.16
N ASP A 80 6.98 -10.11 0.98
CA ASP A 80 7.20 -10.90 2.20
C ASP A 80 5.92 -11.56 2.69
N ALA A 81 6.07 -12.76 3.25
CA ALA A 81 4.98 -13.57 3.73
C ALA A 81 4.24 -12.88 4.90
N LEU A 82 2.97 -12.58 4.65
CA LEU A 82 2.02 -12.05 5.63
C LEU A 82 1.79 -13.01 6.80
N ARG A 83 1.82 -12.48 8.02
CA ARG A 83 1.44 -13.19 9.25
C ARG A 83 0.12 -12.67 9.84
N ALA A 84 -0.49 -13.45 10.72
CA ALA A 84 -1.70 -13.07 11.42
C ALA A 84 -1.54 -11.70 12.13
N GLY A 85 -2.54 -10.83 11.96
CA GLY A 85 -2.52 -9.48 12.54
C GLY A 85 -1.69 -8.45 11.78
N GLU A 86 -1.06 -8.81 10.65
CA GLU A 86 -0.27 -7.88 9.85
C GLU A 86 -1.08 -7.11 8.81
N VAL A 87 -2.33 -7.48 8.51
CA VAL A 87 -3.15 -6.75 7.54
C VAL A 87 -4.38 -6.16 8.23
N VAL A 88 -4.59 -4.86 8.02
CA VAL A 88 -5.77 -4.13 8.49
C VAL A 88 -6.64 -3.76 7.31
N GLY A 89 -7.93 -4.10 7.38
CA GLY A 89 -8.95 -3.75 6.37
C GLY A 89 -9.89 -2.67 6.90
N HIS A 90 -11.19 -2.94 6.84
CA HIS A 90 -12.23 -2.06 7.40
C HIS A 90 -12.06 -1.81 8.90
N THR A 91 -12.36 -0.58 9.30
CA THR A 91 -12.47 -0.17 10.71
C THR A 91 -13.67 0.74 10.90
N ARG A 92 -14.16 0.84 12.13
CA ARG A 92 -15.13 1.85 12.57
C ARG A 92 -14.46 3.05 13.22
N ASP A 93 -13.15 2.97 13.46
CA ASP A 93 -12.37 4.06 14.01
C ASP A 93 -12.31 5.21 13.00
N ARG A 94 -12.83 6.36 13.43
CA ARG A 94 -12.92 7.56 12.62
C ARG A 94 -11.72 8.47 12.79
N GLU A 95 -10.78 8.16 13.66
CA GLU A 95 -9.54 8.93 13.77
C GLU A 95 -8.63 8.62 12.58
N VAL A 96 -8.38 9.64 11.75
CA VAL A 96 -7.58 9.52 10.53
C VAL A 96 -6.40 10.49 10.58
N ALA A 97 -5.20 9.99 10.34
CA ALA A 97 -3.99 10.82 10.24
C ALA A 97 -3.81 11.45 8.85
N ALA A 98 -4.47 10.91 7.83
CA ALA A 98 -4.50 11.44 6.47
C ALA A 98 -5.85 11.13 5.81
N PRO A 99 -6.33 11.94 4.83
CA PRO A 99 -7.63 11.72 4.22
C PRO A 99 -7.85 10.31 3.64
N TYR A 100 -6.84 9.71 3.02
CA TYR A 100 -6.95 8.35 2.44
C TYR A 100 -7.20 7.27 3.49
N GLU A 101 -6.85 7.48 4.77
CA GLU A 101 -7.12 6.51 5.84
C GLU A 101 -8.62 6.33 6.04
N SER A 102 -9.44 7.34 5.70
CA SER A 102 -10.90 7.22 5.74
C SER A 102 -11.45 6.14 4.79
N ASN A 103 -10.67 5.68 3.81
CA ASN A 103 -11.06 4.59 2.91
C ASN A 103 -11.19 3.24 3.64
N HIS A 104 -10.56 3.09 4.81
CA HIS A 104 -10.82 1.95 5.70
C HIS A 104 -12.27 1.95 6.22
N LEU A 105 -12.88 3.12 6.48
CA LEU A 105 -14.27 3.24 6.95
C LEU A 105 -15.31 2.70 5.95
N SER A 106 -15.00 2.72 4.65
CA SER A 106 -15.86 2.19 3.60
C SER A 106 -15.52 0.76 3.16
N GLY A 107 -14.49 0.16 3.78
CA GLY A 107 -13.97 -1.17 3.47
C GLY A 107 -13.26 -1.25 2.11
N THR A 108 -12.74 -0.12 1.63
CA THR A 108 -12.13 0.03 0.30
C THR A 108 -10.62 0.29 0.35
N ALA A 109 -9.99 -0.02 1.49
CA ALA A 109 -8.55 0.05 1.67
C ALA A 109 -8.04 -1.09 2.54
N ILE A 110 -6.77 -1.42 2.34
CA ILE A 110 -5.96 -2.27 3.20
C ILE A 110 -4.70 -1.53 3.63
N ALA A 111 -4.19 -1.88 4.81
CA ALA A 111 -2.88 -1.49 5.30
C ALA A 111 -2.13 -2.75 5.71
N ILE A 112 -1.07 -3.07 4.97
CA ILE A 112 -0.16 -4.17 5.23
C ILE A 112 0.93 -3.65 6.17
N ARG A 113 1.16 -4.38 7.26
CA ARG A 113 2.13 -4.12 8.34
C ARG A 113 2.12 -2.64 8.76
N PRO A 114 0.99 -2.09 9.23
CA PRO A 114 0.87 -0.65 9.53
C PRO A 114 1.83 -0.16 10.63
N ARG A 115 2.42 -1.06 11.43
CA ARG A 115 3.49 -0.73 12.38
C ARG A 115 4.86 -0.57 11.72
N ALA A 116 5.14 -1.35 10.67
CA ALA A 116 6.38 -1.28 9.90
C ALA A 116 6.34 -0.11 8.89
N TYR A 117 5.16 0.16 8.33
CA TYR A 117 4.92 1.24 7.39
C TYR A 117 3.90 2.26 7.95
N PRO A 118 4.28 3.06 8.96
CA PRO A 118 3.38 4.05 9.57
C PRO A 118 3.15 5.25 8.65
N VAL A 119 2.07 5.99 8.93
CA VAL A 119 1.74 7.25 8.23
C VAL A 119 2.88 8.27 8.40
N GLY A 120 3.22 8.96 7.31
CA GLY A 120 4.26 9.99 7.25
C GLY A 120 5.68 9.44 7.13
N VAL A 121 5.86 8.13 6.98
CA VAL A 121 7.16 7.48 6.85
C VAL A 121 7.27 6.77 5.49
N ALA A 122 8.40 6.97 4.84
CA ALA A 122 8.77 6.34 3.58
C ALA A 122 10.20 5.75 3.68
N GLY A 123 10.59 4.93 2.71
CA GLY A 123 11.88 4.25 2.65
C GLY A 123 11.93 2.94 3.43
N GLY A 124 10.77 2.36 3.76
CA GLY A 124 10.65 1.05 4.39
C GLY A 124 10.69 -0.12 3.39
N LEU A 125 10.41 0.14 2.10
CA LEU A 125 10.52 -0.85 1.03
C LEU A 125 11.87 -0.75 0.30
N PHE A 126 12.46 -1.91 0.02
CA PHE A 126 13.67 -2.01 -0.82
C PHE A 126 13.34 -1.71 -2.30
N PRO A 127 14.34 -1.32 -3.12
CA PRO A 127 14.10 -0.97 -4.52
C PRO A 127 13.38 -2.04 -5.37
N HIS A 128 13.63 -3.32 -5.11
CA HIS A 128 12.96 -4.41 -5.81
C HIS A 128 11.50 -4.60 -5.34
N GLU A 129 11.21 -4.35 -4.06
CA GLU A 129 9.85 -4.40 -3.52
C GLU A 129 9.02 -3.23 -4.05
N LEU A 130 9.61 -2.03 -4.17
CA LEU A 130 8.98 -0.89 -4.84
C LEU A 130 8.62 -1.22 -6.30
N ALA A 131 9.51 -1.90 -7.03
CA ALA A 131 9.22 -2.33 -8.39
C ALA A 131 8.02 -3.29 -8.45
N VAL A 132 7.91 -4.22 -7.49
CA VAL A 132 6.74 -5.11 -7.37
C VAL A 132 5.47 -4.30 -7.09
N VAL A 133 5.50 -3.37 -6.11
CA VAL A 133 4.35 -2.52 -5.79
C VAL A 133 3.86 -1.75 -7.02
N HIS A 134 4.75 -1.09 -7.75
CA HIS A 134 4.38 -0.35 -8.95
C HIS A 134 3.88 -1.27 -10.07
N ALA A 135 4.45 -2.47 -10.21
CA ALA A 135 3.96 -3.47 -11.16
C ALA A 135 2.53 -3.92 -10.84
N VAL A 136 2.22 -4.18 -9.57
CA VAL A 136 0.87 -4.55 -9.11
C VAL A 136 -0.14 -3.41 -9.37
N VAL A 137 0.24 -2.16 -9.07
CA VAL A 137 -0.62 -1.00 -9.33
C VAL A 137 -0.88 -0.84 -10.84
N ALA A 138 0.14 -1.00 -11.67
CA ALA A 138 0.02 -0.94 -13.13
C ALA A 138 -0.80 -2.10 -13.71
N GLU A 139 -0.63 -3.32 -13.21
CA GLU A 139 -1.38 -4.52 -13.60
C GLU A 139 -2.89 -4.36 -13.37
N LEU A 140 -3.27 -3.58 -12.36
CA LEU A 140 -4.65 -3.25 -12.04
C LEU A 140 -5.17 -2.01 -12.79
N ASP A 141 -4.49 -1.56 -13.85
CA ASP A 141 -4.80 -0.34 -14.62
C ASP A 141 -5.02 0.90 -13.73
N HIS A 142 -4.24 1.00 -12.64
CA HIS A 142 -4.38 2.03 -11.61
C HIS A 142 -5.78 2.10 -10.98
N ALA A 143 -6.52 0.97 -10.93
CA ALA A 143 -7.75 0.86 -10.14
C ALA A 143 -7.48 0.92 -8.63
N VAL A 144 -6.23 0.67 -8.23
CA VAL A 144 -5.72 0.83 -6.88
C VAL A 144 -4.66 1.93 -6.87
N ALA A 145 -4.69 2.79 -5.85
CA ALA A 145 -3.61 3.70 -5.53
C ALA A 145 -2.79 3.17 -4.35
N TRP A 146 -1.50 3.47 -4.35
CA TRP A 146 -0.56 3.10 -3.30
C TRP A 146 -0.25 4.30 -2.40
N GLY A 147 -0.30 4.09 -1.09
CA GLY A 147 -0.11 5.12 -0.09
C GLY A 147 1.29 5.70 -0.04
N GLY A 148 2.30 5.05 -0.62
CA GLY A 148 3.64 5.63 -0.76
C GLY A 148 3.71 6.82 -1.73
N ASP A 149 2.78 6.90 -2.68
CA ASP A 149 2.68 8.01 -3.65
C ASP A 149 1.82 9.18 -3.12
N GLU A 150 1.23 9.04 -1.93
CA GLU A 150 0.39 10.08 -1.31
C GLU A 150 1.26 11.21 -0.72
N GLY A 151 0.68 12.41 -0.64
CA GLY A 151 1.38 13.58 -0.06
C GLY A 151 1.83 13.38 1.39
N THR A 152 1.17 12.48 2.13
CA THR A 152 1.64 11.95 3.42
C THR A 152 1.83 10.45 3.27
N PRO A 153 3.07 9.96 3.06
CA PRO A 153 3.30 8.60 2.61
C PRO A 153 2.91 7.56 3.67
N LYS A 154 2.40 6.41 3.23
CA LYS A 154 2.19 5.20 4.03
C LYS A 154 2.35 3.98 3.12
N GLU A 155 3.56 3.42 3.08
CA GLU A 155 3.95 2.40 2.10
C GLU A 155 3.18 1.07 2.23
N GLY A 156 2.56 0.81 3.38
CA GLY A 156 1.69 -0.35 3.56
C GLY A 156 0.27 -0.17 3.05
N HIS A 157 -0.14 1.05 2.68
CA HIS A 157 -1.54 1.37 2.38
C HIS A 157 -1.86 1.21 0.90
N PHE A 158 -3.00 0.60 0.60
CA PHE A 158 -3.56 0.47 -0.74
C PHE A 158 -5.06 0.72 -0.70
N HIS A 159 -5.60 1.46 -1.66
CA HIS A 159 -7.04 1.73 -1.71
C HIS A 159 -7.58 1.81 -3.14
N ILE A 160 -8.88 1.61 -3.27
CA ILE A 160 -9.59 1.73 -4.55
C ILE A 160 -9.61 3.19 -5.01
N ALA A 161 -9.09 3.45 -6.20
CA ALA A 161 -8.92 4.78 -6.78
C ALA A 161 -9.89 5.10 -7.93
N VAL A 162 -10.80 4.17 -8.27
CA VAL A 162 -11.70 4.28 -9.42
C VAL A 162 -13.17 4.09 -9.04
N PRO A 163 -14.11 4.64 -9.85
CA PRO A 163 -15.53 4.40 -9.64
C PRO A 163 -15.93 2.93 -9.89
N PRO A 164 -17.10 2.48 -9.36
CA PRO A 164 -17.54 1.08 -9.41
C PRO A 164 -17.59 0.48 -10.83
N ASN A 165 -18.00 1.26 -11.83
CA ASN A 165 -18.11 0.78 -13.21
C ASN A 165 -16.75 0.39 -13.81
N ARG A 166 -15.69 1.16 -13.52
CA ARG A 166 -14.32 0.83 -13.96
C ARG A 166 -13.74 -0.31 -13.12
N LEU A 167 -14.06 -0.36 -11.82
CA LEU A 167 -13.61 -1.43 -10.93
C LEU A 167 -14.12 -2.80 -11.37
N ALA A 168 -15.38 -2.89 -11.83
CA ALA A 168 -15.99 -4.15 -12.26
C ALA A 168 -15.20 -4.85 -13.38
N ALA A 169 -14.67 -4.08 -14.35
CA ALA A 169 -13.86 -4.62 -15.44
C ALA A 169 -12.53 -5.19 -14.93
N VAL A 170 -11.85 -4.49 -14.02
CA VAL A 170 -10.59 -4.95 -13.40
C VAL A 170 -10.84 -6.18 -12.53
N ALA A 171 -11.90 -6.18 -11.72
CA ALA A 171 -12.25 -7.32 -10.88
C ALA A 171 -12.64 -8.57 -11.69
N ALA A 172 -13.31 -8.41 -12.84
CA ALA A 172 -13.57 -9.51 -13.75
C ALA A 172 -12.27 -10.13 -14.30
N ARG A 173 -11.28 -9.29 -14.63
CA ARG A 173 -9.96 -9.75 -15.07
C ARG A 173 -9.21 -10.49 -13.96
N VAL A 174 -9.19 -9.94 -12.74
CA VAL A 174 -8.58 -10.60 -11.57
C VAL A 174 -9.18 -11.99 -11.36
N ARG A 175 -10.51 -12.10 -11.33
CA ARG A 175 -11.19 -13.40 -11.18
C ARG A 175 -10.89 -14.37 -12.32
N ALA A 176 -10.72 -13.89 -13.55
CA ALA A 176 -10.34 -14.73 -14.68
C ALA A 176 -8.92 -15.30 -14.55
N TRP A 177 -7.98 -14.53 -13.98
CA TRP A 177 -6.63 -15.03 -13.67
C TRP A 177 -6.65 -16.10 -12.58
N ASP A 178 -7.42 -15.89 -11.52
CA ASP A 178 -7.55 -16.84 -10.41
C ASP A 178 -8.20 -18.17 -10.88
N ALA A 179 -9.12 -18.12 -11.84
CA ALA A 179 -9.77 -19.30 -12.42
C ALA A 179 -8.89 -20.11 -13.39
N ALA A 180 -7.77 -19.56 -13.86
CA ALA A 180 -6.88 -20.21 -14.82
C ALA A 180 -5.40 -20.15 -14.37
N PRO A 181 -4.99 -21.03 -13.43
CA PRO A 181 -3.60 -21.11 -12.98
C PRO A 181 -2.69 -21.37 -14.20
N GLY A 182 -1.79 -20.44 -14.51
CA GLY A 182 -0.88 -20.54 -15.67
C GLY A 182 -1.19 -19.61 -16.87
N ARG A 183 -2.23 -18.78 -16.81
CA ARG A 183 -2.44 -17.65 -17.74
C ARG A 183 -2.30 -16.25 -17.11
N GLY A 184 -1.95 -16.19 -15.82
CA GLY A 184 -1.53 -14.96 -15.15
C GLY A 184 -0.09 -14.57 -15.49
N ALA A 185 0.31 -13.36 -15.09
CA ALA A 185 1.58 -12.69 -15.40
C ALA A 185 2.84 -13.33 -14.74
N GLY A 186 2.97 -14.65 -14.86
CA GLY A 186 4.17 -15.43 -14.57
C GLY A 186 4.44 -16.52 -15.62
N ALA A 187 3.65 -16.59 -16.69
CA ALA A 187 3.91 -17.50 -17.81
C ALA A 187 5.11 -16.99 -18.61
N VAL A 188 6.29 -17.54 -18.32
CA VAL A 188 7.46 -17.41 -19.18
C VAL A 188 7.07 -17.98 -20.54
N PHE A 189 7.01 -17.14 -21.58
CA PHE A 189 6.87 -17.60 -22.95
C PHE A 189 8.11 -18.43 -23.31
N ALA A 190 8.02 -19.75 -23.19
CA ALA A 190 8.94 -20.65 -23.87
C ALA A 190 8.53 -20.66 -25.36
N GLY A 191 9.27 -19.92 -26.19
CA GLY A 191 9.11 -19.97 -27.65
C GLY A 191 9.51 -21.35 -28.21
N PRO A 192 8.94 -21.79 -29.35
CA PRO A 192 9.35 -23.03 -29.99
C PRO A 192 10.76 -22.87 -30.58
N GLY A 193 11.57 -23.93 -30.45
CA GLY A 193 12.95 -24.01 -30.92
C GLY A 193 13.12 -24.15 -32.43
#